data_AF-F5YC24-F1
#
_entry.id   AF-F5YC24-F1
#
_cell.length_a   1.000
_cell.length_b   1.000
_cell.length_c   1.000
_cell.angle_alpha   90.00
_cell.angle_beta   90.00
_cell.angle_gamma   90.00
#
_symmetry.space_group_name_H-M   'P 1'
#
loop_
_entity.id
_entity.type
_entity.pdbx_description
1 polymer ?
#
loop_
_entity_poly.entity_id
_entity_poly.type
_entity_poly.pdbx_seq_one_letter_code
_entity_poly.pdbx_strand_id
1 'polypeptide(L)'
;MDTHKLSWFFLPALAALALAFSSCEISPPEFTPAAPGGLRAYADSETVVKLHWNNVFGTSEYMLYRSAKLNGSFGPFEEIQTLTGTSYTDAGRIKNTIYRYKIAARNNTGTSSQSAAVQCRTPDTDAGDTAFWAADLTAEGSFYKTWAKKAKTGQHCIVYAEISDYTNNAPEINSELAGKIANEFDNNIYGKITGAFGAPRDVDSNNKVILLMLDIQDGYDGKTSNAYTAGFFYEIDMLLNDEHSNKADMLYIDTWPAKVGISENMSQTYSTMAHELQHLINFSLHRGASPGKNAMDLWIDEGLASAAEYIYGGSQKDRIEYFKQDPFGSIVQGNNFFVWEDEWIDDILANYATDYLFFQWLRIHASNDVEIYKNIINSSETDYRAVTQAASSRINNSLSDWNTLLSTWYAANLICSNNANKYVGYKGQIRYNDLNTKELPNDYRKTHHWNLAPGEGVFSPLASSLTLPSGAPYGNNIRYAVINKTAETINSAPPASGGNYLLTFNTNTNSTSNSNSEIGYVTNIELSEDTARAALPSGEAYTPPQLYEWDGARYFFDRNKPKLPLKGRK
;
A
#
# COMPACT_ATOMS: atom_id res chain seq x y z
N MET A 1 25.82 -57.93 -41.25
CA MET A 1 25.30 -56.90 -40.34
C MET A 1 24.38 -57.62 -39.37
N ASP A 2 24.83 -58.19 -38.24
CA ASP A 2 25.72 -57.68 -37.17
C ASP A 2 25.01 -56.57 -36.37
N THR A 3 24.83 -56.57 -35.04
CA THR A 3 25.17 -57.46 -33.88
C THR A 3 24.02 -57.39 -32.82
N HIS A 4 23.96 -57.89 -31.57
CA HIS A 4 24.38 -59.07 -30.75
C HIS A 4 23.69 -58.92 -29.35
N LYS A 5 23.48 -59.89 -28.43
CA LYS A 5 23.62 -61.38 -28.40
C LYS A 5 22.78 -61.99 -27.24
N LEU A 6 22.81 -63.34 -27.19
CA LEU A 6 22.56 -64.33 -26.11
C LEU A 6 22.94 -63.95 -24.65
N SER A 7 22.53 -64.64 -23.56
CA SER A 7 21.51 -65.72 -23.33
C SER A 7 21.34 -66.12 -21.83
N TRP A 8 20.22 -66.79 -21.51
CA TRP A 8 19.96 -67.92 -20.56
C TRP A 8 21.19 -68.55 -19.83
N PHE A 9 21.13 -69.05 -18.57
CA PHE A 9 20.27 -70.14 -18.05
C PHE A 9 20.09 -70.20 -16.47
N PHE A 10 19.62 -71.33 -15.93
CA PHE A 10 18.95 -71.58 -14.61
C PHE A 10 19.84 -72.06 -13.41
N LEU A 11 19.52 -71.61 -12.17
CA LEU A 11 19.40 -72.31 -10.83
C LEU A 11 20.49 -73.32 -10.31
N PRO A 12 20.49 -73.80 -9.02
CA PRO A 12 19.82 -73.37 -7.78
C PRO A 12 20.70 -73.31 -6.46
N ALA A 13 20.13 -72.68 -5.41
CA ALA A 13 20.20 -72.96 -3.95
C ALA A 13 21.49 -73.42 -3.19
N LEU A 14 21.75 -72.76 -2.04
CA LEU A 14 22.14 -73.41 -0.77
C LEU A 14 21.71 -72.57 0.46
N ALA A 15 21.97 -73.03 1.70
CA ALA A 15 21.19 -72.67 2.88
C ALA A 15 21.88 -71.80 3.96
N ALA A 16 21.04 -71.00 4.64
CA ALA A 16 21.06 -70.59 6.05
C ALA A 16 22.38 -70.22 6.77
N LEU A 17 22.44 -68.96 7.24
CA LEU A 17 22.90 -68.68 8.60
C LEU A 17 22.09 -67.51 9.21
N ALA A 18 21.34 -67.78 10.28
CA ALA A 18 20.57 -66.76 10.99
C ALA A 18 21.46 -66.04 12.01
N LEU A 19 22.11 -64.95 11.59
CA LEU A 19 22.71 -64.00 12.53
C LEU A 19 21.61 -63.08 13.05
N ALA A 20 21.21 -63.30 14.30
CA ALA A 20 20.37 -62.37 15.05
C ALA A 20 21.18 -61.10 15.35
N PHE A 21 21.20 -60.16 14.40
CA PHE A 21 21.40 -58.76 14.73
C PHE A 21 20.23 -58.35 15.62
N SER A 22 20.46 -58.38 16.93
CA SER A 22 19.62 -57.66 17.86
C SER A 22 19.65 -56.21 17.41
N SER A 23 18.53 -55.72 16.89
CA SER A 23 18.33 -54.30 16.66
C SER A 23 18.28 -53.64 18.04
N CYS A 24 19.46 -53.31 18.54
CA CYS A 24 19.61 -52.25 19.51
C CYS A 24 19.13 -50.98 18.80
N GLU A 25 17.82 -50.74 18.89
CA GLU A 25 17.27 -49.42 18.68
C GLU A 25 17.92 -48.54 19.73
N ILE A 26 19.03 -47.90 19.31
CA ILE A 26 19.62 -46.78 20.03
C ILE A 26 18.54 -45.71 19.96
N SER A 27 17.64 -45.70 20.94
CA SER A 27 16.68 -44.62 21.12
C SER A 27 17.48 -43.33 21.03
N PRO A 28 17.13 -42.40 20.10
CA PRO A 28 17.87 -41.17 19.95
C PRO A 28 17.92 -40.50 21.33
N PRO A 29 19.10 -40.07 21.80
CA PRO A 29 19.26 -39.61 23.18
C PRO A 29 18.20 -38.56 23.49
N GLU A 30 17.32 -38.88 24.44
CA GLU A 30 16.32 -37.92 24.88
C GLU A 30 17.07 -36.69 25.43
N PHE A 31 16.71 -35.52 24.92
CA PHE A 31 17.17 -34.23 25.41
C PHE A 31 15.99 -33.48 26.00
N THR A 32 16.23 -32.67 27.02
CA THR A 32 15.26 -31.70 27.51
C THR A 32 14.74 -30.84 26.36
N PRO A 33 13.42 -30.62 26.22
CA PRO A 33 12.87 -29.86 25.10
C PRO A 33 13.35 -28.40 25.08
N ALA A 34 13.27 -27.78 23.91
CA ALA A 34 13.45 -26.33 23.78
C ALA A 34 12.28 -25.57 24.44
N ALA A 35 12.51 -24.32 24.84
CA ALA A 35 11.41 -23.44 25.26
C ALA A 35 10.43 -23.22 24.09
N PRO A 36 9.10 -23.36 24.27
CA PRO A 36 8.17 -23.15 23.17
C PRO A 36 8.15 -21.69 22.70
N GLY A 37 8.36 -21.52 21.40
CA GLY A 37 8.18 -20.25 20.71
C GLY A 37 6.74 -20.04 20.24
N GLY A 38 6.44 -18.84 19.76
CA GLY A 38 5.13 -18.53 19.16
C GLY A 38 3.96 -18.54 20.13
N LEU A 39 4.19 -18.51 21.46
CA LEU A 39 3.13 -18.29 22.43
C LEU A 39 2.43 -16.96 22.11
N ARG A 40 1.10 -17.00 22.00
CA ARG A 40 0.21 -15.84 21.86
C ARG A 40 -0.98 -16.00 22.82
N ALA A 41 -1.46 -14.89 23.38
CA ALA A 41 -2.68 -14.81 24.18
C ALA A 41 -3.62 -13.73 23.65
N TYR A 42 -4.90 -14.07 23.44
CA TYR A 42 -5.93 -13.14 22.94
C TYR A 42 -7.26 -13.34 23.68
N ALA A 43 -8.06 -12.28 23.78
CA ALA A 43 -9.36 -12.34 24.45
C ALA A 43 -10.41 -12.92 23.51
N ASP A 44 -11.26 -13.79 24.05
CA ASP A 44 -12.44 -14.33 23.36
C ASP A 44 -13.71 -13.63 23.83
N SER A 45 -13.77 -13.29 25.12
CA SER A 45 -14.82 -12.49 25.76
C SER A 45 -14.30 -11.81 27.02
N GLU A 46 -15.15 -11.02 27.68
CA GLU A 46 -14.90 -10.42 29.01
C GLU A 46 -14.39 -11.42 30.08
N THR A 47 -14.63 -12.73 29.93
CA THR A 47 -14.29 -13.75 30.94
C THR A 47 -13.45 -14.91 30.41
N VAL A 48 -12.94 -14.83 29.17
CA VAL A 48 -12.20 -15.91 28.51
C VAL A 48 -11.00 -15.38 27.74
N VAL A 49 -9.82 -15.97 28.01
CA VAL A 49 -8.59 -15.77 27.22
C VAL A 49 -8.23 -17.09 26.53
N LYS A 50 -7.96 -17.03 25.23
CA LYS A 50 -7.46 -18.15 24.42
C LYS A 50 -5.95 -18.02 24.23
N LEU A 51 -5.27 -19.16 24.21
CA LEU A 51 -3.82 -19.26 24.03
C LEU A 51 -3.45 -20.30 22.97
N HIS A 52 -2.37 -20.03 22.24
CA HIS A 52 -1.75 -20.94 21.28
C HIS A 52 -0.22 -20.80 21.32
N TRP A 53 0.52 -21.87 20.99
CA TRP A 53 1.99 -21.87 20.88
C TRP A 53 2.47 -22.90 19.84
N ASN A 54 3.71 -22.76 19.38
CA ASN A 54 4.28 -23.68 18.41
C ASN A 54 4.56 -25.06 19.05
N ASN A 55 4.39 -26.13 18.26
CA ASN A 55 4.78 -27.47 18.69
C ASN A 55 6.31 -27.60 18.82
N VAL A 56 6.79 -28.19 19.91
CA VAL A 56 8.21 -28.42 20.19
C VAL A 56 8.55 -29.90 20.02
N PHE A 57 9.51 -30.22 19.16
CA PHE A 57 9.98 -31.58 18.94
C PHE A 57 10.51 -32.24 20.24
N GLY A 58 10.25 -33.53 20.42
CA GLY A 58 10.68 -34.29 21.60
C GLY A 58 9.87 -34.02 22.89
N THR A 59 8.78 -33.26 22.80
CA THR A 59 7.90 -32.92 23.94
C THR A 59 6.83 -33.99 24.16
N SER A 60 6.55 -34.30 25.42
CA SER A 60 5.42 -35.15 25.85
C SER A 60 4.25 -34.32 26.38
N GLU A 61 4.54 -33.22 27.09
CA GLU A 61 3.55 -32.32 27.67
C GLU A 61 4.09 -30.88 27.78
N TYR A 62 3.18 -29.91 27.87
CA TYR A 62 3.46 -28.49 28.07
C TYR A 62 2.94 -28.04 29.44
N MET A 63 3.74 -27.28 30.16
CA MET A 63 3.39 -26.70 31.47
C MET A 63 3.01 -25.23 31.26
N LEU A 64 1.72 -24.92 31.43
CA LEU A 64 1.18 -23.58 31.25
C LEU A 64 1.19 -22.83 32.58
N TYR A 65 1.87 -21.69 32.61
CA TYR A 65 1.98 -20.81 33.76
C TYR A 65 1.18 -19.53 33.54
N ARG A 66 0.54 -19.03 34.59
CA ARG A 66 -0.12 -17.72 34.63
C ARG A 66 0.45 -16.88 35.77
N SER A 67 0.51 -15.58 35.60
CA SER A 67 0.92 -14.69 36.69
C SER A 67 -0.12 -14.69 37.82
N ALA A 68 0.34 -14.77 39.07
CA ALA A 68 -0.49 -14.60 40.25
C ALA A 68 -0.87 -13.13 40.50
N LYS A 69 -0.24 -12.18 39.79
CA LYS A 69 -0.57 -10.76 39.84
C LYS A 69 -1.47 -10.36 38.68
N LEU A 70 -2.62 -9.80 39.01
CA LEU A 70 -3.51 -9.12 38.09
C LEU A 70 -3.04 -7.66 37.94
N ASN A 71 -2.79 -7.23 36.70
CA ASN A 71 -2.23 -5.91 36.37
C ASN A 71 -0.82 -5.66 36.98
N GLY A 72 -0.13 -4.59 36.56
CA GLY A 72 1.21 -4.26 37.09
C GLY A 72 2.33 -5.22 36.67
N SER A 73 3.21 -5.62 37.59
CA SER A 73 4.43 -6.42 37.30
C SER A 73 4.15 -7.85 36.81
N PHE A 74 5.07 -8.41 36.01
CA PHE A 74 4.89 -9.71 35.34
C PHE A 74 4.78 -10.94 36.27
N GLY A 75 5.38 -10.95 37.47
CA GLY A 75 5.46 -12.16 38.32
C GLY A 75 5.14 -11.97 39.82
N PRO A 76 4.98 -13.07 40.58
CA PRO A 76 5.36 -14.45 40.24
C PRO A 76 4.40 -15.15 39.26
N PHE A 77 4.90 -16.23 38.63
CA PHE A 77 4.14 -17.13 37.76
C PHE A 77 3.92 -18.46 38.46
N GLU A 78 2.70 -18.99 38.38
CA GLU A 78 2.27 -20.26 38.95
C GLU A 78 1.76 -21.18 37.83
N GLU A 79 1.98 -22.49 37.93
CA GLU A 79 1.45 -23.45 36.96
C GLU A 79 -0.07 -23.59 37.15
N ILE A 80 -0.81 -23.48 36.05
CA ILE A 80 -2.28 -23.58 36.05
C ILE A 80 -2.82 -24.79 35.29
N GLN A 81 -2.01 -25.40 34.42
CA GLN A 81 -2.41 -26.58 33.65
C GLN A 81 -1.20 -27.30 33.03
N THR A 82 -1.29 -28.62 32.92
CA THR A 82 -0.38 -29.47 32.13
C THR A 82 -1.13 -30.02 30.92
N LEU A 83 -0.57 -29.94 29.71
CA LEU A 83 -1.29 -30.10 28.44
C LEU A 83 -0.51 -30.93 27.40
N THR A 84 -1.20 -31.76 26.63
CA THR A 84 -0.59 -32.47 25.47
C THR A 84 -0.80 -31.75 24.13
N GLY A 85 -1.78 -30.83 24.06
CA GLY A 85 -2.06 -30.00 22.89
C GLY A 85 -1.30 -28.66 22.90
N THR A 86 -1.36 -27.94 21.78
CA THR A 86 -0.71 -26.64 21.57
C THR A 86 -1.64 -25.43 21.77
N SER A 87 -2.74 -25.60 22.49
CA SER A 87 -3.69 -24.52 22.77
C SER A 87 -4.38 -24.69 24.13
N TYR A 88 -4.90 -23.58 24.66
CA TYR A 88 -5.66 -23.56 25.91
C TYR A 88 -6.75 -22.48 25.89
N THR A 89 -7.81 -22.68 26.69
CA THR A 89 -8.86 -21.69 26.93
C THR A 89 -8.96 -21.46 28.44
N ASP A 90 -8.42 -20.33 28.90
CA ASP A 90 -8.50 -19.91 30.30
C ASP A 90 -9.80 -19.15 30.53
N ALA A 91 -10.84 -19.88 30.97
CA ALA A 91 -12.16 -19.35 31.27
C ALA A 91 -12.30 -18.91 32.74
N GLY A 92 -13.39 -18.23 33.07
CA GLY A 92 -13.63 -17.71 34.43
C GLY A 92 -12.65 -16.60 34.82
N ARG A 93 -12.20 -15.82 33.82
CA ARG A 93 -11.44 -14.59 34.02
C ARG A 93 -12.37 -13.47 34.50
N ILE A 94 -11.80 -12.48 35.15
CA ILE A 94 -12.45 -11.22 35.50
C ILE A 94 -12.30 -10.30 34.29
N LYS A 95 -13.31 -9.45 34.02
CA LYS A 95 -13.26 -8.47 32.94
C LYS A 95 -12.30 -7.32 33.22
N ASN A 96 -11.97 -6.52 32.20
CA ASN A 96 -11.03 -5.38 32.31
C ASN A 96 -9.66 -5.69 32.94
N THR A 97 -9.18 -6.94 32.85
CA THR A 97 -8.04 -7.44 33.65
C THR A 97 -6.92 -7.97 32.77
N ILE A 98 -5.69 -7.49 33.00
CA ILE A 98 -4.49 -8.01 32.31
C ILE A 98 -4.08 -9.33 32.95
N TYR A 99 -4.17 -10.40 32.17
CA TYR A 99 -3.60 -11.71 32.44
C TYR A 99 -2.29 -11.89 31.69
N ARG A 100 -1.39 -12.68 32.27
CA ARG A 100 -0.05 -12.91 31.72
C ARG A 100 0.32 -14.36 31.80
N TYR A 101 0.95 -14.87 30.75
CA TYR A 101 1.21 -16.29 30.60
C TYR A 101 2.63 -16.57 30.15
N LYS A 102 3.07 -17.79 30.45
CA LYS A 102 4.29 -18.41 29.94
C LYS A 102 4.03 -19.89 29.73
N ILE A 103 4.79 -20.50 28.83
CA ILE A 103 4.72 -21.93 28.52
C ILE A 103 6.12 -22.54 28.66
N ALA A 104 6.20 -23.80 29.12
CA ALA A 104 7.39 -24.63 29.01
C ALA A 104 7.02 -25.98 28.38
N ALA A 105 7.97 -26.66 27.75
CA ALA A 105 7.81 -28.01 27.22
C ALA A 105 8.53 -29.02 28.14
N ARG A 106 8.00 -30.23 28.25
CA ARG A 106 8.51 -31.28 29.14
C ARG A 106 8.42 -32.67 28.49
N ASN A 107 9.40 -33.51 28.82
CA ASN A 107 9.44 -34.94 28.53
C ASN A 107 10.06 -35.72 29.70
N ASN A 108 10.40 -37.00 29.51
CA ASN A 108 10.96 -37.84 30.58
C ASN A 108 12.34 -37.35 31.07
N THR A 109 13.14 -36.72 30.20
CA THR A 109 14.45 -36.14 30.58
C THR A 109 14.37 -34.79 31.28
N GLY A 110 13.31 -34.00 31.12
CA GLY A 110 13.10 -32.80 31.94
C GLY A 110 12.17 -31.75 31.32
N THR A 111 12.11 -30.59 32.00
CA THR A 111 11.38 -29.39 31.58
C THR A 111 12.32 -28.36 30.96
N SER A 112 11.89 -27.70 29.89
CA SER A 112 12.57 -26.59 29.24
C SER A 112 12.66 -25.35 30.14
N SER A 113 13.43 -24.34 29.72
CA SER A 113 13.18 -22.97 30.19
C SER A 113 11.77 -22.51 29.76
N GLN A 114 11.17 -21.61 30.54
CA GLN A 114 9.91 -20.97 30.15
C GLN A 114 10.11 -20.00 28.99
N SER A 115 9.06 -19.82 28.19
CA SER A 115 8.96 -18.80 27.15
C SER A 115 9.16 -17.36 27.68
N ALA A 116 9.30 -16.42 26.74
CA ALA A 116 8.95 -15.03 26.99
C ALA A 116 7.50 -14.93 27.51
N ALA A 117 7.22 -13.91 28.31
CA ALA A 117 5.87 -13.70 28.85
C ALA A 117 5.01 -12.94 27.84
N VAL A 118 3.80 -13.46 27.60
CA VAL A 118 2.73 -12.79 26.85
C VAL A 118 1.77 -12.09 27.82
N GLN A 119 1.01 -11.10 27.33
CA GLN A 119 -0.06 -10.48 28.12
C GLN A 119 -1.27 -10.11 27.28
N CYS A 120 -2.46 -10.40 27.82
CA CYS A 120 -3.74 -10.07 27.21
C CYS A 120 -4.67 -9.47 28.27
N ARG A 121 -5.42 -8.43 27.91
CA ARG A 121 -6.47 -7.86 28.76
C ARG A 121 -7.83 -8.45 28.37
N THR A 122 -8.66 -8.81 29.33
CA THR A 122 -10.07 -9.09 29.06
C THR A 122 -10.82 -7.78 28.76
N PRO A 123 -11.73 -7.75 27.76
CA PRO A 123 -12.58 -6.61 27.44
C PRO A 123 -13.42 -6.11 28.63
N ASP A 124 -13.99 -4.92 28.50
CA ASP A 124 -15.02 -4.38 29.38
C ASP A 124 -16.13 -3.70 28.57
N THR A 125 -17.23 -4.40 28.36
CA THR A 125 -18.36 -3.92 27.55
C THR A 125 -19.14 -2.79 28.24
N ASP A 126 -19.08 -2.66 29.58
CA ASP A 126 -19.66 -1.52 30.31
C ASP A 126 -18.82 -0.25 30.09
N ALA A 127 -17.49 -0.38 29.93
CA ALA A 127 -16.65 0.72 29.44
C ALA A 127 -16.91 1.01 27.94
N GLY A 128 -17.52 0.04 27.24
CA GLY A 128 -17.83 0.06 25.82
C GLY A 128 -16.66 -0.37 24.94
N ASP A 129 -15.83 -1.29 25.42
CA ASP A 129 -15.00 -2.11 24.54
C ASP A 129 -15.89 -3.01 23.68
N THR A 130 -15.49 -3.28 22.44
CA THR A 130 -16.28 -4.10 21.50
C THR A 130 -15.36 -4.96 20.63
N ALA A 131 -15.92 -6.02 20.04
CA ALA A 131 -15.26 -6.75 18.97
C ALA A 131 -15.52 -6.06 17.63
N PHE A 132 -14.49 -5.99 16.80
CA PHE A 132 -14.57 -5.61 15.40
C PHE A 132 -14.21 -6.80 14.51
N TRP A 133 -14.81 -6.86 13.33
CA TRP A 133 -14.21 -7.55 12.19
C TRP A 133 -13.03 -6.73 11.65
N ALA A 134 -12.03 -7.42 11.08
CA ALA A 134 -10.95 -6.82 10.32
C ALA A 134 -10.57 -7.75 9.16
N ALA A 135 -10.10 -7.16 8.05
CA ALA A 135 -9.56 -7.90 6.93
C ALA A 135 -8.12 -8.38 7.24
N ASP A 136 -7.83 -9.64 6.95
CA ASP A 136 -6.47 -10.18 6.92
C ASP A 136 -5.92 -9.96 5.51
N LEU A 137 -5.00 -9.00 5.37
CA LEU A 137 -4.46 -8.58 4.09
C LEU A 137 -3.36 -9.53 3.57
N THR A 138 -3.06 -10.63 4.28
CA THR A 138 -2.16 -11.68 3.78
C THR A 138 -2.85 -12.66 2.82
N ALA A 139 -4.18 -12.77 2.87
CA ALA A 139 -4.96 -13.73 2.09
C ALA A 139 -6.28 -13.14 1.57
N GLU A 140 -6.60 -13.43 0.30
CA GLU A 140 -7.78 -12.84 -0.35
C GLU A 140 -9.10 -13.36 0.23
N GLY A 141 -9.97 -12.42 0.62
CA GLY A 141 -11.24 -12.72 1.30
C GLY A 141 -11.07 -13.23 2.73
N SER A 142 -9.91 -13.06 3.35
CA SER A 142 -9.65 -13.48 4.73
C SER A 142 -10.10 -12.42 5.75
N PHE A 143 -10.76 -12.87 6.81
CA PHE A 143 -11.32 -12.02 7.87
C PHE A 143 -11.08 -12.63 9.24
N TYR A 144 -10.83 -11.76 10.23
CA TYR A 144 -10.73 -12.16 11.64
C TYR A 144 -11.53 -11.21 12.52
N LYS A 145 -11.83 -11.65 13.75
CA LYS A 145 -12.36 -10.78 14.80
C LYS A 145 -11.25 -10.43 15.78
N THR A 146 -11.20 -9.17 16.18
CA THR A 146 -10.36 -8.71 17.26
C THR A 146 -11.17 -7.87 18.24
N TRP A 147 -10.83 -7.95 19.52
CA TRP A 147 -11.44 -7.11 20.56
C TRP A 147 -10.66 -5.80 20.66
N ALA A 148 -11.36 -4.66 20.69
CA ALA A 148 -10.74 -3.36 20.82
C ALA A 148 -11.32 -2.56 22.00
N LYS A 149 -10.41 -1.91 22.72
CA LYS A 149 -10.67 -1.04 23.86
C LYS A 149 -11.11 0.33 23.36
N LYS A 150 -12.19 0.88 23.91
CA LYS A 150 -12.58 2.27 23.60
C LYS A 150 -11.66 3.24 24.33
N ALA A 151 -10.54 3.59 23.70
CA ALA A 151 -9.46 4.33 24.33
C ALA A 151 -9.77 5.83 24.49
N LYS A 152 -10.53 6.43 23.56
CA LYS A 152 -10.94 7.84 23.62
C LYS A 152 -12.18 8.11 22.77
N THR A 153 -13.12 8.91 23.29
CA THR A 153 -14.14 9.59 22.47
C THR A 153 -13.71 11.05 22.25
N GLY A 154 -13.73 11.49 20.99
CA GLY A 154 -13.52 12.88 20.57
C GLY A 154 -14.83 13.59 20.18
N GLN A 155 -14.71 14.74 19.52
CA GLN A 155 -15.83 15.47 18.94
C GLN A 155 -16.38 14.77 17.69
N HIS A 156 -15.50 14.38 16.77
CA HIS A 156 -15.79 13.79 15.46
C HIS A 156 -15.24 12.37 15.28
N CYS A 157 -14.51 11.83 16.26
CA CYS A 157 -14.03 10.44 16.23
C CYS A 157 -14.28 9.63 17.52
N ILE A 158 -14.16 8.31 17.40
CA ILE A 158 -13.93 7.39 18.53
C ILE A 158 -12.68 6.57 18.26
N VAL A 159 -11.64 6.72 19.09
CA VAL A 159 -10.41 5.91 19.01
C VAL A 159 -10.64 4.61 19.76
N TYR A 160 -10.64 3.51 19.01
CA TYR A 160 -10.54 2.16 19.53
C TYR A 160 -9.11 1.64 19.35
N ALA A 161 -8.61 0.86 20.30
CA ALA A 161 -7.27 0.30 20.27
C ALA A 161 -7.33 -1.21 20.52
N GLU A 162 -6.65 -1.99 19.70
CA GLU A 162 -6.68 -3.45 19.79
C GLU A 162 -6.27 -3.98 21.18
N ILE A 163 -6.95 -5.04 21.62
CA ILE A 163 -6.67 -5.78 22.86
C ILE A 163 -5.94 -7.09 22.50
N SER A 164 -4.88 -6.95 21.69
CA SER A 164 -3.98 -8.02 21.26
C SER A 164 -2.80 -8.18 22.23
N ASP A 165 -1.88 -9.09 21.89
CA ASP A 165 -0.75 -9.46 22.73
C ASP A 165 0.37 -8.41 22.62
N TYR A 166 0.78 -7.83 23.75
CA TYR A 166 1.75 -6.73 23.80
C TYR A 166 3.18 -7.23 23.56
N THR A 167 3.47 -7.74 22.37
CA THR A 167 4.75 -8.35 21.99
C THR A 167 5.82 -7.31 21.62
N ASN A 168 6.09 -6.39 22.57
CA ASN A 168 7.27 -5.52 22.70
C ASN A 168 7.59 -4.50 21.58
N ASN A 169 6.86 -4.47 20.46
CA ASN A 169 7.25 -3.70 19.28
C ASN A 169 6.51 -2.35 19.10
N ALA A 170 5.19 -2.30 19.32
CA ALA A 170 4.38 -1.08 19.28
C ALA A 170 4.18 -0.44 20.66
N PRO A 171 4.07 0.90 20.78
CA PRO A 171 3.61 1.55 22.01
C PRO A 171 2.15 1.20 22.35
N GLU A 172 1.82 1.07 23.64
CA GLU A 172 0.42 0.99 24.06
C GLU A 172 -0.32 2.27 23.67
N ILE A 173 -1.44 2.13 22.94
CA ILE A 173 -2.41 3.21 22.69
C ILE A 173 -3.18 3.51 23.99
N ASN A 174 -2.46 4.08 24.93
CA ASN A 174 -2.92 4.48 26.24
C ASN A 174 -3.80 5.75 26.14
N SER A 175 -4.46 6.13 27.25
CA SER A 175 -5.42 7.23 27.27
C SER A 175 -4.82 8.60 26.92
N GLU A 176 -3.50 8.81 27.05
CA GLU A 176 -2.82 10.04 26.63
C GLU A 176 -2.58 10.04 25.11
N LEU A 177 -2.09 8.93 24.55
CA LEU A 177 -1.85 8.77 23.12
C LEU A 177 -3.16 8.76 22.32
N ALA A 178 -4.18 8.03 22.78
CA ALA A 178 -5.53 8.09 22.21
C ALA A 178 -6.13 9.51 22.32
N GLY A 179 -5.80 10.25 23.39
CA GLY A 179 -6.15 11.65 23.56
C GLY A 179 -5.49 12.56 22.51
N LYS A 180 -4.20 12.36 22.23
CA LYS A 180 -3.46 13.08 21.16
C LYS A 180 -4.04 12.79 19.78
N ILE A 181 -4.28 11.52 19.46
CA ILE A 181 -4.88 11.07 18.19
C ILE A 181 -6.25 11.72 17.96
N ALA A 182 -7.16 11.60 18.94
CA ALA A 182 -8.50 12.18 18.82
C ALA A 182 -8.46 13.71 18.66
N ASN A 183 -7.62 14.39 19.46
CA ASN A 183 -7.49 15.84 19.38
C ASN A 183 -6.96 16.29 18.00
N GLU A 184 -6.00 15.59 17.41
CA GLU A 184 -5.50 15.93 16.07
C GLU A 184 -6.57 15.69 15.00
N PHE A 185 -7.25 14.55 15.06
CA PHE A 185 -8.32 14.24 14.12
C PHE A 185 -9.45 15.27 14.18
N ASP A 186 -9.94 15.57 15.38
CA ASP A 186 -11.03 16.52 15.62
C ASP A 186 -10.69 17.95 15.15
N ASN A 187 -9.49 18.45 15.50
CA ASN A 187 -9.14 19.87 15.31
C ASN A 187 -8.42 20.17 13.99
N ASN A 188 -7.60 19.25 13.48
CA ASN A 188 -6.66 19.51 12.39
C ASN A 188 -6.89 18.66 11.12
N ILE A 189 -7.62 17.55 11.20
CA ILE A 189 -7.94 16.69 10.05
C ILE A 189 -9.40 16.89 9.61
N TYR A 190 -10.36 16.47 10.44
CA TYR A 190 -11.76 16.28 10.07
C TYR A 190 -12.38 17.52 9.40
N GLY A 191 -12.25 18.69 10.03
CA GLY A 191 -12.79 19.95 9.49
C GLY A 191 -12.16 20.40 8.17
N LYS A 192 -10.87 20.09 7.92
CA LYS A 192 -10.21 20.42 6.65
C LYS A 192 -10.69 19.49 5.53
N ILE A 193 -10.65 18.18 5.78
CA ILE A 193 -10.98 17.17 4.76
C ILE A 193 -12.48 17.23 4.43
N THR A 194 -13.36 17.31 5.44
CA THR A 194 -14.80 17.47 5.17
C THR A 194 -15.16 18.81 4.53
N GLY A 195 -14.41 19.87 4.85
CA GLY A 195 -14.50 21.17 4.16
C GLY A 195 -14.18 21.06 2.67
N ALA A 196 -13.11 20.35 2.32
CA ALA A 196 -12.66 20.18 0.93
C ALA A 196 -13.50 19.20 0.11
N PHE A 197 -13.82 18.02 0.63
CA PHE A 197 -14.43 16.94 -0.17
C PHE A 197 -15.95 16.79 0.06
N GLY A 198 -16.41 16.90 1.31
CA GLY A 198 -17.79 16.63 1.73
C GLY A 198 -17.83 15.89 3.08
N ALA A 199 -19.02 15.68 3.65
CA ALA A 199 -19.14 14.89 4.87
C ALA A 199 -19.23 13.38 4.54
N PRO A 200 -18.66 12.49 5.37
CA PRO A 200 -18.94 11.06 5.29
C PRO A 200 -20.39 10.77 5.72
N ARG A 201 -20.92 9.61 5.34
CA ARG A 201 -22.22 9.15 5.80
C ARG A 201 -22.08 8.44 7.15
N ASP A 202 -22.61 9.06 8.21
CA ASP A 202 -22.86 8.44 9.51
C ASP A 202 -23.71 7.16 9.34
N VAL A 203 -23.15 5.99 9.67
CA VAL A 203 -23.78 4.68 9.43
C VAL A 203 -24.46 4.13 10.68
N ASP A 204 -23.82 4.27 11.84
CA ASP A 204 -24.34 3.76 13.12
C ASP A 204 -25.15 4.81 13.90
N SER A 205 -25.28 6.02 13.34
CA SER A 205 -25.96 7.20 13.91
C SER A 205 -25.25 7.82 15.13
N ASN A 206 -23.96 7.53 15.36
CA ASN A 206 -23.20 8.07 16.49
C ASN A 206 -22.61 9.47 16.21
N ASN A 207 -22.62 9.93 14.94
CA ASN A 207 -22.03 11.19 14.45
C ASN A 207 -20.49 11.28 14.59
N LYS A 208 -19.77 10.15 14.57
CA LYS A 208 -18.30 10.11 14.69
C LYS A 208 -17.69 8.93 13.92
N VAL A 209 -16.60 9.22 13.21
CA VAL A 209 -15.78 8.23 12.53
C VAL A 209 -15.03 7.38 13.55
N ILE A 210 -15.13 6.06 13.45
CA ILE A 210 -14.32 5.15 14.27
C ILE A 210 -12.89 5.10 13.72
N LEU A 211 -11.91 5.30 14.60
CA LEU A 211 -10.49 5.11 14.32
C LEU A 211 -10.06 3.83 15.04
N LEU A 212 -9.92 2.73 14.30
CA LEU A 212 -9.48 1.45 14.85
C LEU A 212 -7.96 1.34 14.69
N MET A 213 -7.25 1.42 15.82
CA MET A 213 -5.79 1.29 15.92
C MET A 213 -5.44 -0.18 16.20
N LEU A 214 -4.71 -0.85 15.30
CA LEU A 214 -4.37 -2.28 15.41
C LEU A 214 -2.98 -2.62 14.84
N ASP A 215 -2.51 -3.86 15.05
CA ASP A 215 -1.42 -4.48 14.27
C ASP A 215 -2.05 -5.02 12.96
N ILE A 216 -1.93 -4.28 11.85
CA ILE A 216 -2.62 -4.68 10.60
C ILE A 216 -1.97 -5.97 10.06
N GLN A 217 -2.78 -7.01 9.86
CA GLN A 217 -2.28 -8.30 9.38
C GLN A 217 -2.01 -8.24 7.85
N ASP A 218 -0.93 -7.58 7.45
CA ASP A 218 -0.47 -7.43 6.06
C ASP A 218 0.72 -8.34 5.70
N GLY A 219 1.32 -9.00 6.69
CA GLY A 219 2.48 -9.86 6.54
C GLY A 219 3.84 -9.18 6.75
N TYR A 220 3.87 -7.96 7.31
CA TYR A 220 5.10 -7.33 7.77
C TYR A 220 5.71 -8.09 8.96
N ASP A 221 6.93 -8.60 8.79
CA ASP A 221 7.66 -9.36 9.81
C ASP A 221 8.92 -8.66 10.35
N GLY A 222 9.25 -7.49 9.79
CA GLY A 222 10.47 -6.72 10.07
C GLY A 222 11.77 -7.41 9.66
N LYS A 223 11.74 -8.36 8.71
CA LYS A 223 12.91 -9.14 8.27
C LYS A 223 12.92 -9.48 6.77
N THR A 224 11.77 -9.81 6.22
CA THR A 224 11.58 -10.27 4.83
C THR A 224 10.65 -9.35 4.05
N SER A 225 9.60 -8.79 4.68
CA SER A 225 8.86 -7.66 4.12
C SER A 225 9.37 -6.33 4.68
N ASN A 226 9.55 -5.37 3.78
CA ASN A 226 9.84 -3.96 4.10
C ASN A 226 8.68 -3.02 3.73
N ALA A 227 7.67 -3.51 3.00
CA ALA A 227 6.41 -2.81 2.74
C ALA A 227 5.36 -3.26 3.77
N TYR A 228 4.46 -2.33 4.11
CA TYR A 228 3.34 -2.51 5.04
C TYR A 228 2.19 -1.59 4.60
N THR A 229 0.98 -1.83 5.09
CA THR A 229 -0.19 -0.96 4.92
C THR A 229 -0.29 -0.04 6.15
N ALA A 230 -0.08 1.26 5.97
CA ALA A 230 -0.11 2.24 7.06
C ALA A 230 -1.55 2.51 7.56
N GLY A 231 -2.55 2.23 6.71
CA GLY A 231 -3.97 2.29 7.02
C GLY A 231 -4.81 1.97 5.79
N PHE A 232 -6.10 1.78 6.00
CA PHE A 232 -7.08 1.62 4.93
C PHE A 232 -8.49 2.02 5.39
N PHE A 233 -9.28 2.55 4.46
CA PHE A 233 -10.74 2.48 4.52
C PHE A 233 -11.21 1.16 3.89
N TYR A 234 -12.32 0.59 4.38
CA TYR A 234 -12.90 -0.62 3.77
C TYR A 234 -14.42 -0.49 3.64
N GLU A 235 -14.95 -0.64 2.42
CA GLU A 235 -16.34 -0.26 2.19
C GLU A 235 -17.37 -1.22 2.78
N ILE A 236 -16.95 -2.46 3.06
CA ILE A 236 -17.81 -3.50 3.66
C ILE A 236 -18.34 -3.03 5.01
N ASP A 237 -17.58 -2.26 5.78
CA ASP A 237 -18.02 -1.71 7.06
C ASP A 237 -19.18 -0.73 6.96
N MET A 238 -19.43 -0.18 5.77
CA MET A 238 -20.59 0.66 5.49
C MET A 238 -21.81 -0.11 4.95
N LEU A 239 -21.75 -1.44 4.84
CA LEU A 239 -22.80 -2.30 4.29
C LEU A 239 -23.61 -3.02 5.38
N LEU A 240 -24.79 -2.49 5.71
CA LEU A 240 -25.68 -3.03 6.74
C LEU A 240 -26.08 -4.51 6.58
N ASN A 241 -25.96 -5.07 5.37
CA ASN A 241 -26.40 -6.41 5.01
C ASN A 241 -25.26 -7.44 4.83
N ASP A 242 -24.00 -7.05 5.01
CA ASP A 242 -22.88 -7.99 5.00
C ASP A 242 -22.69 -8.64 6.39
N GLU A 243 -22.05 -9.82 6.43
CA GLU A 243 -21.76 -10.56 7.67
C GLU A 243 -20.42 -10.16 8.30
N HIS A 244 -19.47 -9.68 7.49
CA HIS A 244 -18.15 -9.18 7.90
C HIS A 244 -18.13 -7.66 8.16
N SER A 245 -19.25 -6.97 7.96
CA SER A 245 -19.39 -5.53 8.23
C SER A 245 -19.46 -5.21 9.71
N ASN A 246 -18.68 -4.22 10.15
CA ASN A 246 -18.84 -3.55 11.45
C ASN A 246 -20.01 -2.54 11.50
N LYS A 247 -20.59 -2.19 10.35
CA LYS A 247 -21.81 -1.35 10.20
C LYS A 247 -21.62 0.09 10.74
N ALA A 248 -20.44 0.64 10.52
CA ALA A 248 -19.99 1.96 10.97
C ALA A 248 -19.16 2.67 9.88
N ASP A 249 -19.13 4.01 9.91
CA ASP A 249 -18.10 4.81 9.24
C ASP A 249 -16.79 4.72 10.03
N MET A 250 -15.82 3.97 9.50
CA MET A 250 -14.58 3.65 10.22
C MET A 250 -13.35 3.60 9.31
N LEU A 251 -12.18 3.88 9.91
CA LEU A 251 -10.85 3.83 9.31
C LEU A 251 -9.98 2.86 10.12
N TYR A 252 -9.22 2.01 9.44
CA TYR A 252 -8.20 1.15 10.04
C TYR A 252 -6.85 1.87 9.97
N ILE A 253 -6.15 1.97 11.09
CA ILE A 253 -4.85 2.64 11.17
C ILE A 253 -3.85 1.69 11.82
N ASP A 254 -2.70 1.54 11.17
CA ASP A 254 -1.63 0.68 11.68
C ASP A 254 -0.98 1.25 12.96
N THR A 255 -0.49 0.34 13.80
CA THR A 255 0.36 0.61 14.96
C THR A 255 1.75 0.00 14.83
N TRP A 256 1.95 -1.00 13.95
CA TRP A 256 3.22 -1.66 13.69
C TRP A 256 3.35 -2.16 12.23
N PRO A 257 4.33 -1.66 11.44
CA PRO A 257 5.50 -0.88 11.82
C PRO A 257 5.33 0.64 11.87
N ALA A 258 4.12 1.19 11.75
CA ALA A 258 3.87 2.64 11.84
C ALA A 258 4.41 3.27 13.14
N LYS A 259 4.50 2.50 14.23
CA LYS A 259 5.05 2.91 15.55
C LYS A 259 4.34 4.15 16.11
N VAL A 260 3.01 4.14 16.04
CA VAL A 260 2.15 5.21 16.57
C VAL A 260 2.50 5.49 18.03
N GLY A 261 2.84 6.74 18.32
CA GLY A 261 3.32 7.20 19.62
C GLY A 261 4.78 7.63 19.64
N ILE A 262 5.59 7.24 18.66
CA ILE A 262 6.95 7.78 18.47
C ILE A 262 6.85 9.11 17.71
N SER A 263 7.48 10.17 18.22
CA SER A 263 7.25 11.56 17.79
C SER A 263 7.58 11.85 16.33
N GLU A 264 8.48 11.08 15.72
CA GLU A 264 8.91 11.26 14.33
C GLU A 264 7.91 10.67 13.32
N ASN A 265 7.12 9.66 13.73
CA ASN A 265 6.19 8.94 12.86
C ASN A 265 4.75 9.47 12.89
N MET A 266 4.36 10.22 13.93
CA MET A 266 2.96 10.68 14.10
C MET A 266 2.42 11.47 12.90
N SER A 267 3.27 12.22 12.20
CA SER A 267 2.91 12.97 10.99
C SER A 267 2.47 12.05 9.84
N GLN A 268 3.06 10.86 9.71
CA GLN A 268 2.67 9.86 8.73
C GLN A 268 1.30 9.27 9.11
N THR A 269 1.12 8.87 10.37
CA THR A 269 -0.17 8.39 10.91
C THR A 269 -1.31 9.38 10.65
N TYR A 270 -1.08 10.67 10.90
CA TYR A 270 -2.09 11.71 10.66
C TYR A 270 -2.32 11.98 9.16
N SER A 271 -1.28 11.88 8.33
CA SER A 271 -1.41 11.93 6.87
C SER A 271 -2.24 10.75 6.33
N THR A 272 -2.10 9.55 6.90
CA THR A 272 -2.95 8.39 6.59
C THR A 272 -4.39 8.61 7.06
N MET A 273 -4.63 9.10 8.28
CA MET A 273 -5.99 9.46 8.73
C MET A 273 -6.68 10.49 7.82
N ALA A 274 -5.94 11.39 7.17
CA ALA A 274 -6.47 12.33 6.18
C ALA A 274 -6.80 11.66 4.83
N HIS A 275 -5.96 10.71 4.40
CA HIS A 275 -6.11 9.88 3.20
C HIS A 275 -7.36 8.98 3.31
N GLU A 276 -7.44 8.12 4.33
CA GLU A 276 -8.56 7.17 4.50
C GLU A 276 -9.91 7.89 4.71
N LEU A 277 -9.90 9.05 5.38
CA LEU A 277 -11.10 9.87 5.54
C LEU A 277 -11.64 10.38 4.20
N GLN A 278 -10.78 10.64 3.21
CA GLN A 278 -11.26 11.01 1.87
C GLN A 278 -11.90 9.81 1.17
N HIS A 279 -11.35 8.59 1.24
CA HIS A 279 -11.98 7.41 0.64
C HIS A 279 -13.35 7.12 1.28
N LEU A 280 -13.45 7.24 2.60
CA LEU A 280 -14.71 7.15 3.35
C LEU A 280 -15.75 8.19 2.85
N ILE A 281 -15.34 9.43 2.58
CA ILE A 281 -16.19 10.46 1.98
C ILE A 281 -16.56 10.10 0.52
N ASN A 282 -15.60 9.62 -0.27
CA ASN A 282 -15.82 9.32 -1.68
C ASN A 282 -16.79 8.16 -1.88
N PHE A 283 -16.63 7.08 -1.12
CA PHE A 283 -17.57 5.97 -1.09
C PHE A 283 -18.96 6.42 -0.61
N SER A 284 -19.03 7.29 0.41
CA SER A 284 -20.28 7.91 0.87
C SER A 284 -20.99 8.73 -0.21
N LEU A 285 -20.26 9.28 -1.20
CA LEU A 285 -20.83 10.07 -2.29
C LEU A 285 -21.16 9.24 -3.54
N HIS A 286 -20.35 8.24 -3.90
CA HIS A 286 -20.43 7.58 -5.22
C HIS A 286 -20.89 6.12 -5.23
N ARG A 287 -20.56 5.29 -4.23
CA ARG A 287 -20.80 3.84 -4.34
C ARG A 287 -21.62 3.24 -3.19
N GLY A 288 -21.59 3.85 -2.01
CA GLY A 288 -22.22 3.31 -0.79
C GLY A 288 -23.61 3.81 -0.45
N ALA A 289 -24.01 4.99 -0.95
CA ALA A 289 -25.20 5.68 -0.44
C ALA A 289 -26.50 5.49 -1.24
N SER A 290 -26.41 5.11 -2.53
CA SER A 290 -27.60 4.95 -3.39
C SER A 290 -27.38 3.90 -4.48
N PRO A 291 -28.35 3.00 -4.75
CA PRO A 291 -28.35 2.17 -5.95
C PRO A 291 -28.30 3.02 -7.22
N GLY A 292 -27.50 2.61 -8.20
CA GLY A 292 -27.46 3.23 -9.53
C GLY A 292 -26.44 4.35 -9.73
N LYS A 293 -25.52 4.58 -8.77
CA LYS A 293 -24.28 5.32 -9.02
C LYS A 293 -23.11 4.36 -9.30
N ASN A 294 -22.13 4.83 -10.08
CA ASN A 294 -20.90 4.09 -10.39
C ASN A 294 -19.82 4.31 -9.32
N ALA A 295 -18.85 3.41 -9.25
CA ALA A 295 -17.60 3.66 -8.53
C ALA A 295 -16.79 4.76 -9.24
N MET A 296 -16.08 5.59 -8.48
CA MET A 296 -15.06 6.49 -9.02
C MET A 296 -13.90 5.69 -9.63
N ASP A 297 -13.32 6.16 -10.74
CA ASP A 297 -12.06 5.65 -11.30
C ASP A 297 -10.99 5.63 -10.21
N LEU A 298 -10.20 4.55 -10.15
CA LEU A 298 -9.24 4.34 -9.05
C LEU A 298 -8.26 5.52 -8.90
N TRP A 299 -7.69 5.98 -10.01
CA TRP A 299 -6.77 7.12 -10.02
C TRP A 299 -7.39 8.45 -9.53
N ILE A 300 -8.70 8.63 -9.66
CA ILE A 300 -9.39 9.82 -9.14
C ILE A 300 -9.65 9.68 -7.64
N ASP A 301 -9.90 8.45 -7.17
CA ASP A 301 -10.02 8.12 -5.74
C ASP A 301 -8.70 8.42 -5.01
N GLU A 302 -7.61 7.78 -5.46
CA GLU A 302 -6.24 7.89 -4.92
C GLU A 302 -5.66 9.32 -5.06
N GLY A 303 -6.01 10.04 -6.14
CA GLY A 303 -5.56 11.41 -6.36
C GLY A 303 -6.28 12.45 -5.51
N LEU A 304 -7.55 12.21 -5.20
CA LEU A 304 -8.26 12.98 -4.19
C LEU A 304 -7.78 12.63 -2.77
N ALA A 305 -7.39 11.38 -2.50
CA ALA A 305 -6.76 10.98 -1.23
C ALA A 305 -5.38 11.63 -1.05
N SER A 306 -4.54 11.59 -2.09
CA SER A 306 -3.25 12.29 -2.17
C SER A 306 -3.41 13.82 -2.04
N ALA A 307 -4.52 14.37 -2.51
CA ALA A 307 -4.89 15.76 -2.25
C ALA A 307 -5.31 16.02 -0.80
N ALA A 308 -5.94 15.07 -0.12
CA ALA A 308 -6.29 15.16 1.30
C ALA A 308 -5.03 15.22 2.19
N GLU A 309 -3.98 14.45 1.87
CA GLU A 309 -2.67 14.56 2.51
C GLU A 309 -2.09 15.98 2.38
N TYR A 310 -2.22 16.59 1.20
CA TYR A 310 -1.78 17.95 0.95
C TYR A 310 -2.58 18.98 1.75
N ILE A 311 -3.91 18.83 1.81
CA ILE A 311 -4.79 19.71 2.58
C ILE A 311 -4.51 19.59 4.08
N TYR A 312 -4.16 18.40 4.58
CA TYR A 312 -3.75 18.20 5.96
C TYR A 312 -2.37 18.80 6.27
N GLY A 313 -1.31 18.30 5.60
CA GLY A 313 0.09 18.49 5.99
C GLY A 313 0.97 19.26 4.99
N GLY A 314 0.44 19.65 3.83
CA GLY A 314 1.19 20.38 2.80
C GLY A 314 1.95 19.49 1.82
N SER A 315 3.06 19.99 1.28
CA SER A 315 3.75 19.35 0.14
C SER A 315 4.38 18.00 0.49
N GLN A 316 3.90 16.93 -0.17
CA GLN A 316 4.43 15.57 -0.02
C GLN A 316 5.74 15.43 -0.78
N LYS A 317 6.85 15.75 -0.10
CA LYS A 317 8.21 15.76 -0.69
C LYS A 317 8.61 14.40 -1.25
N ASP A 318 8.23 13.32 -0.57
CA ASP A 318 8.68 11.97 -0.92
C ASP A 318 8.08 11.50 -2.25
N ARG A 319 6.84 11.94 -2.58
CA ARG A 319 6.22 11.72 -3.90
C ARG A 319 6.97 12.49 -5.00
N ILE A 320 7.38 13.73 -4.73
CA ILE A 320 8.17 14.57 -5.68
C ILE A 320 9.57 13.95 -5.89
N GLU A 321 10.24 13.54 -4.81
CA GLU A 321 11.57 12.93 -4.88
C GLU A 321 11.51 11.54 -5.55
N TYR A 322 10.44 10.76 -5.35
CA TYR A 322 10.25 9.50 -6.08
C TYR A 322 10.08 9.74 -7.58
N PHE A 323 9.24 10.70 -7.99
CA PHE A 323 9.14 11.08 -9.41
C PHE A 323 10.51 11.47 -9.98
N LYS A 324 11.27 12.29 -9.24
CA LYS A 324 12.59 12.78 -9.64
C LYS A 324 13.64 11.67 -9.78
N GLN A 325 13.66 10.71 -8.85
CA GLN A 325 14.58 9.57 -8.84
C GLN A 325 14.20 8.52 -9.88
N ASP A 326 12.93 8.10 -9.93
CA ASP A 326 12.40 7.09 -10.86
C ASP A 326 13.27 5.80 -10.83
N PRO A 327 13.35 5.13 -9.66
CA PRO A 327 14.39 4.14 -9.37
C PRO A 327 14.31 2.88 -10.24
N PHE A 328 13.14 2.59 -10.81
CA PHE A 328 12.93 1.49 -11.76
C PHE A 328 12.93 1.95 -13.22
N GLY A 329 13.00 3.27 -13.48
CA GLY A 329 12.88 3.84 -14.82
C GLY A 329 11.49 3.67 -15.45
N SER A 330 10.44 3.49 -14.64
CA SER A 330 9.06 3.29 -15.08
C SER A 330 8.46 4.57 -15.67
N ILE A 331 8.68 5.71 -15.01
CA ILE A 331 8.09 7.01 -15.37
C ILE A 331 8.72 7.52 -16.67
N VAL A 332 10.03 7.40 -16.84
CA VAL A 332 10.72 7.73 -18.09
C VAL A 332 10.36 6.80 -19.26
N GLN A 333 9.88 5.58 -18.97
CA GLN A 333 9.30 4.65 -19.95
C GLN A 333 7.81 4.87 -20.22
N GLY A 334 7.14 5.76 -19.46
CA GLY A 334 5.78 6.24 -19.73
C GLY A 334 4.77 6.02 -18.60
N ASN A 335 5.10 5.20 -17.60
CA ASN A 335 4.15 4.82 -16.54
C ASN A 335 3.64 6.04 -15.78
N ASN A 336 2.35 6.05 -15.45
CA ASN A 336 1.70 7.15 -14.77
C ASN A 336 0.44 6.75 -14.00
N PHE A 337 -0.18 7.74 -13.38
CA PHE A 337 -1.39 7.63 -12.58
C PHE A 337 -2.63 7.05 -13.28
N PHE A 338 -2.70 6.88 -14.60
CA PHE A 338 -4.00 6.63 -15.25
C PHE A 338 -4.47 5.17 -15.18
N VAL A 339 -3.54 4.21 -15.18
CA VAL A 339 -3.82 2.77 -15.07
C VAL A 339 -3.07 2.22 -13.86
N TRP A 340 -3.80 1.58 -12.95
CA TRP A 340 -3.29 0.92 -11.74
C TRP A 340 -3.56 -0.60 -11.76
N GLU A 341 -4.32 -1.08 -12.74
CA GLU A 341 -4.75 -2.47 -12.88
C GLU A 341 -4.05 -3.13 -14.08
N ASP A 342 -3.43 -4.28 -13.81
CA ASP A 342 -2.63 -5.06 -14.76
C ASP A 342 -1.50 -4.26 -15.45
N GLU A 343 -0.72 -3.49 -14.69
CA GLU A 343 0.49 -2.83 -15.17
C GLU A 343 1.54 -3.81 -15.75
N TRP A 344 2.39 -3.29 -16.63
CA TRP A 344 3.54 -4.01 -17.20
C TRP A 344 4.78 -4.02 -16.29
N ILE A 345 4.75 -3.20 -15.23
CA ILE A 345 5.74 -3.10 -14.16
C ILE A 345 5.03 -3.10 -12.80
N ASP A 346 5.78 -3.28 -11.72
CA ASP A 346 5.27 -3.43 -10.36
C ASP A 346 5.83 -2.29 -9.51
N ASP A 347 5.33 -1.07 -9.76
CA ASP A 347 5.91 0.20 -9.28
C ASP A 347 4.82 1.21 -8.87
N ILE A 348 3.92 0.80 -7.97
CA ILE A 348 2.77 1.59 -7.49
C ILE A 348 3.14 3.00 -6.99
N LEU A 349 4.40 3.20 -6.58
CA LEU A 349 4.93 4.48 -6.14
C LEU A 349 5.11 5.47 -7.31
N ALA A 350 5.32 5.00 -8.54
CA ALA A 350 5.32 5.83 -9.75
C ALA A 350 3.93 6.38 -10.04
N ASN A 351 2.88 5.58 -9.85
CA ASN A 351 1.48 6.01 -9.97
C ASN A 351 1.21 7.09 -8.91
N TYR A 352 1.39 6.80 -7.61
CA TYR A 352 1.24 7.80 -6.55
C TYR A 352 2.08 9.08 -6.75
N ALA A 353 3.29 8.97 -7.29
CA ALA A 353 4.17 10.12 -7.53
C ALA A 353 3.66 11.00 -8.69
N THR A 354 3.25 10.39 -9.80
CA THR A 354 2.68 11.10 -10.96
C THR A 354 1.28 11.64 -10.68
N ASP A 355 0.47 10.90 -9.91
CA ASP A 355 -0.88 11.24 -9.50
C ASP A 355 -0.90 12.46 -8.57
N TYR A 356 -0.07 12.44 -7.53
CA TYR A 356 0.17 13.60 -6.68
C TYR A 356 0.54 14.82 -7.53
N LEU A 357 1.49 14.70 -8.48
CA LEU A 357 1.84 15.80 -9.38
C LEU A 357 0.67 16.29 -10.24
N PHE A 358 -0.18 15.38 -10.73
CA PHE A 358 -1.37 15.72 -11.52
C PHE A 358 -2.41 16.49 -10.70
N PHE A 359 -2.75 16.04 -9.49
CA PHE A 359 -3.69 16.74 -8.62
C PHE A 359 -3.11 18.06 -8.09
N GLN A 360 -1.80 18.12 -7.78
CA GLN A 360 -1.13 19.38 -7.49
C GLN A 360 -1.21 20.36 -8.68
N TRP A 361 -0.99 19.90 -9.91
CA TRP A 361 -1.11 20.73 -11.12
C TRP A 361 -2.53 21.31 -11.24
N LEU A 362 -3.57 20.49 -11.04
CA LEU A 362 -4.97 20.92 -11.10
C LEU A 362 -5.24 22.09 -10.13
N ARG A 363 -4.91 21.97 -8.84
CA ARG A 363 -5.14 23.08 -7.89
C ARG A 363 -4.26 24.31 -8.16
N ILE A 364 -3.00 24.12 -8.57
CA ILE A 364 -2.05 25.22 -8.81
C ILE A 364 -2.53 26.12 -9.96
N HIS A 365 -3.24 25.55 -10.93
CA HIS A 365 -3.82 26.29 -12.05
C HIS A 365 -5.30 26.69 -11.84
N ALA A 366 -5.98 26.13 -10.84
CA ALA A 366 -7.35 26.46 -10.51
C ALA A 366 -7.50 27.89 -9.97
N SER A 367 -8.54 28.58 -10.43
CA SER A 367 -8.99 29.88 -9.90
C SER A 367 -9.48 29.83 -8.44
N ASN A 368 -9.69 28.63 -7.90
CA ASN A 368 -10.12 28.39 -6.52
C ASN A 368 -9.24 27.38 -5.74
N ASP A 369 -8.00 27.15 -6.19
CA ASP A 369 -7.00 26.26 -5.55
C ASP A 369 -7.60 24.90 -5.14
N VAL A 370 -7.50 24.49 -3.86
CA VAL A 370 -7.96 23.19 -3.37
C VAL A 370 -9.46 22.93 -3.51
N GLU A 371 -10.29 23.96 -3.74
CA GLU A 371 -11.71 23.73 -4.02
C GLU A 371 -11.96 23.03 -5.36
N ILE A 372 -10.98 22.96 -6.29
CA ILE A 372 -11.17 22.20 -7.54
C ILE A 372 -11.48 20.73 -7.25
N TYR A 373 -10.88 20.16 -6.20
CA TYR A 373 -11.16 18.79 -5.75
C TYR A 373 -12.63 18.60 -5.35
N LYS A 374 -13.25 19.64 -4.77
CA LYS A 374 -14.69 19.64 -4.45
C LYS A 374 -15.56 19.62 -5.71
N ASN A 375 -15.09 20.22 -6.81
CA ASN A 375 -15.80 20.20 -8.09
C ASN A 375 -15.68 18.83 -8.77
N ILE A 376 -14.54 18.13 -8.61
CA ILE A 376 -14.34 16.76 -9.10
C ILE A 376 -15.24 15.78 -8.34
N ILE A 377 -15.15 15.74 -7.00
CA ILE A 377 -15.87 14.78 -6.14
C ILE A 377 -17.38 15.06 -6.01
N ASN A 378 -17.89 16.17 -6.57
CA ASN A 378 -19.34 16.43 -6.66
C ASN A 378 -19.84 16.41 -8.12
N SER A 379 -19.06 15.87 -9.07
CA SER A 379 -19.55 15.61 -10.42
C SER A 379 -20.60 14.48 -10.43
N SER A 380 -21.42 14.46 -11.48
CA SER A 380 -22.25 13.29 -11.82
C SER A 380 -21.47 12.21 -12.56
N GLU A 381 -20.28 12.55 -13.09
CA GLU A 381 -19.38 11.62 -13.74
C GLU A 381 -18.41 11.02 -12.72
N THR A 382 -17.94 9.81 -12.99
CA THR A 382 -17.05 9.05 -12.10
C THR A 382 -15.68 8.76 -12.71
N ASP A 383 -15.47 9.15 -13.97
CA ASP A 383 -14.25 8.94 -14.76
C ASP A 383 -13.56 10.27 -15.08
N TYR A 384 -12.59 10.26 -16.02
CA TYR A 384 -11.85 11.43 -16.51
C TYR A 384 -12.70 12.67 -16.81
N ARG A 385 -14.00 12.51 -17.15
CA ARG A 385 -14.92 13.61 -17.44
C ARG A 385 -15.22 14.47 -16.21
N ALA A 386 -15.16 13.92 -14.99
CA ALA A 386 -15.24 14.69 -13.75
C ALA A 386 -14.07 15.69 -13.64
N VAL A 387 -12.87 15.25 -14.04
CA VAL A 387 -11.65 16.06 -14.03
C VAL A 387 -11.64 17.09 -15.17
N THR A 388 -12.02 16.72 -16.39
CA THR A 388 -12.06 17.71 -17.51
C THR A 388 -13.16 18.76 -17.32
N GLN A 389 -14.29 18.43 -16.70
CA GLN A 389 -15.31 19.40 -16.28
C GLN A 389 -14.79 20.39 -15.24
N ALA A 390 -14.08 19.91 -14.22
CA ALA A 390 -13.46 20.75 -13.20
C ALA A 390 -12.35 21.64 -13.78
N ALA A 391 -11.48 21.09 -14.63
CA ALA A 391 -10.41 21.84 -15.29
C ALA A 391 -10.96 22.89 -16.29
N SER A 392 -11.97 22.52 -17.09
CA SER A 392 -12.67 23.44 -18.00
C SER A 392 -13.25 24.65 -17.27
N SER A 393 -13.94 24.41 -16.14
CA SER A 393 -14.65 25.45 -15.38
C SER A 393 -13.75 26.27 -14.44
N ARG A 394 -12.64 25.70 -13.94
CA ARG A 394 -11.78 26.36 -12.93
C ARG A 394 -10.42 26.82 -13.44
N ILE A 395 -9.89 26.24 -14.52
CA ILE A 395 -8.53 26.51 -15.04
C ILE A 395 -8.59 27.20 -16.41
N ASN A 396 -9.15 26.52 -17.42
CA ASN A 396 -9.30 27.02 -18.78
C ASN A 396 -10.28 26.13 -19.56
N ASN A 397 -11.23 26.71 -20.28
CA ASN A 397 -12.25 25.99 -21.03
C ASN A 397 -11.68 24.94 -22.03
N SER A 398 -10.48 25.17 -22.59
CA SER A 398 -9.84 24.19 -23.50
C SER A 398 -9.49 22.85 -22.84
N LEU A 399 -9.43 22.80 -21.51
CA LEU A 399 -9.16 21.59 -20.72
C LEU A 399 -10.41 20.72 -20.50
N SER A 400 -11.51 21.04 -21.19
CA SER A 400 -12.65 20.13 -21.39
C SER A 400 -12.27 18.91 -22.25
N ASP A 401 -11.24 19.04 -23.08
CA ASP A 401 -10.67 17.97 -23.88
C ASP A 401 -9.56 17.22 -23.12
N TRP A 402 -9.68 15.88 -23.04
CA TRP A 402 -8.71 15.03 -22.35
C TRP A 402 -7.32 15.09 -22.98
N ASN A 403 -7.24 15.11 -24.31
CA ASN A 403 -5.95 15.14 -25.03
C ASN A 403 -5.16 16.41 -24.67
N THR A 404 -5.85 17.54 -24.63
CA THR A 404 -5.31 18.87 -24.27
C THR A 404 -4.91 18.93 -22.81
N LEU A 405 -5.72 18.38 -21.89
CA LEU A 405 -5.40 18.34 -20.46
C LEU A 405 -4.15 17.49 -20.19
N LEU A 406 -4.17 16.23 -20.61
CA LEU A 406 -3.09 15.26 -20.39
C LEU A 406 -1.75 15.74 -20.98
N SER A 407 -1.76 16.24 -22.23
CA SER A 407 -0.53 16.75 -22.86
C SER A 407 0.00 18.04 -22.23
N THR A 408 -0.88 18.91 -21.70
CA THR A 408 -0.44 20.12 -20.96
C THR A 408 0.22 19.75 -19.63
N TRP A 409 -0.30 18.75 -18.91
CA TRP A 409 0.35 18.23 -17.70
C TRP A 409 1.70 17.56 -18.01
N TYR A 410 1.79 16.74 -19.05
CA TYR A 410 3.08 16.19 -19.51
C TYR A 410 4.10 17.31 -19.81
N ALA A 411 3.70 18.34 -20.55
CA ALA A 411 4.56 19.50 -20.77
C ALA A 411 4.91 20.26 -19.47
N ALA A 412 4.03 20.28 -18.46
CA ALA A 412 4.35 20.83 -17.14
C ALA A 412 5.45 20.07 -16.41
N ASN A 413 5.52 18.75 -16.55
CA ASN A 413 6.60 17.93 -15.99
C ASN A 413 7.95 18.15 -16.69
N LEU A 414 7.96 18.27 -18.03
CA LEU A 414 9.20 18.47 -18.79
C LEU A 414 9.76 19.91 -18.74
N ILE A 415 8.87 20.91 -18.72
CA ILE A 415 9.24 22.33 -18.73
C ILE A 415 9.39 22.87 -17.31
N CYS A 416 8.48 22.49 -16.40
CA CYS A 416 8.40 22.98 -15.02
C CYS A 416 8.46 24.52 -14.93
N SER A 417 7.64 25.20 -15.76
CA SER A 417 7.59 26.67 -15.81
C SER A 417 7.20 27.31 -14.47
N ASN A 418 7.93 28.38 -14.12
CA ASN A 418 7.60 29.27 -13.00
C ASN A 418 6.66 30.43 -13.43
N ASN A 419 6.31 30.53 -14.71
CA ASN A 419 5.53 31.62 -15.25
C ASN A 419 4.04 31.46 -14.85
N ALA A 420 3.54 32.34 -13.99
CA ALA A 420 2.16 32.27 -13.48
C ALA A 420 1.07 32.30 -14.57
N ASN A 421 1.39 32.79 -15.77
CA ASN A 421 0.49 32.86 -16.92
C ASN A 421 0.60 31.66 -17.88
N LYS A 422 1.39 30.63 -17.55
CA LYS A 422 1.56 29.42 -18.37
C LYS A 422 1.13 28.18 -17.61
N TYR A 423 0.35 27.32 -18.28
CA TYR A 423 -0.12 26.04 -17.74
C TYR A 423 0.96 24.94 -17.77
N VAL A 424 2.03 25.12 -18.54
CA VAL A 424 3.15 24.17 -18.68
C VAL A 424 4.18 24.28 -17.54
N GLY A 425 3.70 24.23 -16.30
CA GLY A 425 4.55 24.23 -15.11
C GLY A 425 3.77 24.22 -13.81
N TYR A 426 4.45 24.56 -12.71
CA TYR A 426 3.92 24.50 -11.35
C TYR A 426 3.96 25.85 -10.62
N LYS A 427 4.11 26.97 -11.37
CA LYS A 427 4.16 28.35 -10.85
C LYS A 427 5.19 28.54 -9.71
N GLY A 428 6.27 27.75 -9.71
CA GLY A 428 7.31 27.74 -8.68
C GLY A 428 6.99 27.04 -7.36
N GLN A 429 5.81 26.43 -7.21
CA GLN A 429 5.47 25.62 -6.02
C GLN A 429 6.15 24.24 -6.04
N ILE A 430 6.42 23.72 -7.23
CA ILE A 430 7.34 22.61 -7.54
C ILE A 430 8.28 23.16 -8.63
N ARG A 431 9.57 22.83 -8.61
CA ARG A 431 10.59 23.47 -9.46
C ARG A 431 11.35 22.43 -10.27
N TYR A 432 12.04 22.87 -11.32
CA TYR A 432 12.75 22.01 -12.27
C TYR A 432 13.75 21.03 -11.61
N ASN A 433 14.56 21.52 -10.66
CA ASN A 433 15.52 20.70 -9.90
C ASN A 433 14.84 19.65 -9.01
N ASP A 434 13.53 19.77 -8.80
CA ASP A 434 12.72 18.87 -8.00
C ASP A 434 12.06 17.77 -8.87
N LEU A 435 12.26 17.74 -10.22
CA LEU A 435 11.61 16.78 -11.14
C LEU A 435 12.53 15.99 -12.10
N ASN A 436 13.69 16.53 -12.49
CA ASN A 436 14.59 15.99 -13.54
C ASN A 436 13.97 15.84 -14.96
N THR A 437 14.82 15.65 -15.98
CA THR A 437 14.38 15.36 -17.37
C THR A 437 14.05 13.89 -17.56
N LYS A 438 12.78 13.60 -17.90
CA LYS A 438 12.28 12.27 -18.25
C LYS A 438 12.34 12.00 -19.76
N GLU A 439 13.53 12.11 -20.36
CA GLU A 439 13.73 11.72 -21.76
C GLU A 439 13.93 10.21 -21.87
N LEU A 440 13.14 9.54 -22.72
CA LEU A 440 13.25 8.11 -23.00
C LEU A 440 14.67 7.79 -23.53
N PRO A 441 15.47 6.90 -22.90
CA PRO A 441 16.87 6.70 -23.29
C PRO A 441 17.06 6.15 -24.72
N ASN A 442 18.18 6.51 -25.34
CA ASN A 442 18.46 6.31 -26.77
C ASN A 442 18.31 4.84 -27.21
N ASP A 443 18.71 3.88 -26.38
CA ASP A 443 18.60 2.45 -26.67
C ASP A 443 17.15 1.99 -26.95
N TYR A 444 16.18 2.50 -26.18
CA TYR A 444 14.76 2.24 -26.36
C TYR A 444 14.19 2.89 -27.63
N ARG A 445 14.83 3.96 -28.13
CA ARG A 445 14.35 4.75 -29.27
C ARG A 445 14.84 4.25 -30.64
N LYS A 446 15.82 3.34 -30.68
CA LYS A 446 16.38 2.73 -31.90
C LYS A 446 15.32 2.10 -32.81
N THR A 447 14.28 1.53 -32.21
CA THR A 447 13.14 0.87 -32.89
C THR A 447 12.20 1.85 -33.61
N HIS A 448 12.29 3.14 -33.29
CA HIS A 448 11.36 4.21 -33.69
C HIS A 448 9.90 4.00 -33.26
N HIS A 449 9.63 3.05 -32.36
CA HIS A 449 8.29 2.77 -31.86
C HIS A 449 8.31 2.41 -30.37
N TRP A 450 7.26 2.82 -29.66
CA TRP A 450 7.07 2.57 -28.24
C TRP A 450 5.63 2.13 -27.97
N ASN A 451 5.43 1.19 -27.05
CA ASN A 451 4.11 0.73 -26.63
C ASN A 451 3.66 1.55 -25.42
N LEU A 452 2.40 2.02 -25.43
CA LEU A 452 1.84 2.88 -24.41
C LEU A 452 0.47 2.37 -23.99
N ALA A 453 0.29 2.01 -22.72
CA ALA A 453 -1.00 1.77 -22.09
C ALA A 453 -1.85 3.06 -22.05
N PRO A 454 -3.18 2.98 -21.78
CA PRO A 454 -4.02 4.16 -21.65
C PRO A 454 -3.44 5.22 -20.72
N GLY A 455 -3.47 6.49 -21.14
CA GLY A 455 -2.91 7.62 -20.40
C GLY A 455 -1.39 7.78 -20.48
N GLU A 456 -0.60 6.73 -20.74
CA GLU A 456 0.87 6.80 -20.76
C GLU A 456 1.42 7.70 -21.87
N GLY A 457 2.66 8.18 -21.70
CA GLY A 457 3.35 9.02 -22.67
C GLY A 457 4.82 9.24 -22.38
N VAL A 458 5.62 9.31 -23.44
CA VAL A 458 7.08 9.40 -23.42
C VAL A 458 7.61 10.60 -24.21
N PHE A 459 8.74 11.14 -23.76
CA PHE A 459 9.45 12.22 -24.44
C PHE A 459 10.64 11.69 -25.24
N SER A 460 10.71 12.04 -26.53
CA SER A 460 11.86 11.78 -27.41
C SER A 460 12.37 13.09 -28.04
N PRO A 461 13.68 13.31 -28.24
CA PRO A 461 14.19 14.61 -28.68
C PRO A 461 13.82 15.01 -30.11
N LEU A 462 13.89 16.31 -30.42
CA LEU A 462 13.64 16.83 -31.75
C LEU A 462 14.70 17.86 -32.16
N ALA A 463 15.23 17.73 -33.39
CA ALA A 463 16.34 18.55 -33.85
C ALA A 463 15.94 19.94 -34.36
N SER A 464 14.76 20.07 -35.02
CA SER A 464 14.28 21.35 -35.57
C SER A 464 12.82 21.33 -36.03
N SER A 465 12.38 20.23 -36.64
CA SER A 465 10.99 19.98 -37.03
C SER A 465 10.70 18.49 -37.14
N LEU A 466 9.42 18.11 -37.02
CA LEU A 466 8.98 16.74 -37.24
C LEU A 466 7.98 16.67 -38.39
N THR A 467 8.24 15.77 -39.33
CA THR A 467 7.21 15.15 -40.18
C THR A 467 7.21 13.67 -39.83
N LEU A 468 6.07 13.15 -39.37
CA LEU A 468 5.95 11.74 -39.00
C LEU A 468 6.05 10.83 -40.26
N PRO A 469 6.66 9.63 -40.18
CA PRO A 469 6.75 8.75 -41.33
C PRO A 469 5.37 8.26 -41.80
N SER A 470 5.22 8.05 -43.12
CA SER A 470 3.98 7.53 -43.71
C SER A 470 3.69 6.12 -43.18
N GLY A 471 2.57 5.97 -42.47
CA GLY A 471 2.19 4.70 -41.83
C GLY A 471 3.00 4.31 -40.60
N ALA A 472 3.80 5.23 -40.02
CA ALA A 472 4.32 5.06 -38.66
C ALA A 472 3.14 4.91 -37.67
N PRO A 473 3.32 4.16 -36.57
CA PRO A 473 2.18 3.59 -35.88
C PRO A 473 1.33 4.67 -35.20
N TYR A 474 0.05 4.68 -35.60
CA TYR A 474 -1.03 5.41 -34.97
C TYR A 474 -2.06 4.38 -34.54
N GLY A 475 -2.01 3.96 -33.28
CA GLY A 475 -3.21 3.46 -32.63
C GLY A 475 -4.30 4.55 -32.64
N ASN A 476 -5.55 4.15 -32.44
CA ASN A 476 -6.71 5.05 -32.57
C ASN A 476 -6.66 6.21 -31.57
N ASN A 477 -5.94 6.02 -30.46
CA ASN A 477 -5.79 6.90 -29.32
C ASN A 477 -4.37 7.50 -29.18
N ILE A 478 -3.39 7.08 -29.98
CA ILE A 478 -2.07 7.72 -30.00
C ILE A 478 -2.18 9.16 -30.50
N ARG A 479 -1.57 10.09 -29.76
CA ARG A 479 -1.46 11.52 -30.07
C ARG A 479 -0.02 11.99 -29.93
N TYR A 480 0.25 13.16 -30.51
CA TYR A 480 1.58 13.78 -30.55
C TYR A 480 1.50 15.27 -30.24
N ALA A 481 2.47 15.74 -29.46
CA ALA A 481 2.69 17.17 -29.25
C ALA A 481 4.19 17.51 -29.37
N VAL A 482 4.50 18.65 -29.98
CA VAL A 482 5.85 19.17 -30.11
C VAL A 482 6.07 20.28 -29.08
N ILE A 483 7.02 20.04 -28.18
CA ILE A 483 7.33 20.89 -27.04
C ILE A 483 8.60 21.69 -27.34
N ASN A 484 8.56 22.99 -27.07
CA ASN A 484 9.75 23.84 -26.96
C ASN A 484 9.96 24.20 -25.48
N LYS A 485 10.97 23.59 -24.87
CA LYS A 485 11.33 23.80 -23.46
C LYS A 485 11.80 25.24 -23.19
N THR A 486 12.52 25.86 -24.12
CA THR A 486 13.11 27.20 -23.98
C THR A 486 12.09 28.32 -24.15
N ALA A 487 11.11 28.15 -25.04
CA ALA A 487 9.96 29.07 -25.17
C ALA A 487 8.86 28.80 -24.14
N GLU A 488 8.94 27.69 -23.42
CA GLU A 488 7.89 27.12 -22.56
C GLU A 488 6.56 27.00 -23.33
N THR A 489 6.55 26.30 -24.46
CA THR A 489 5.35 26.09 -25.29
C THR A 489 5.15 24.64 -25.70
N ILE A 490 3.89 24.28 -25.93
CA ILE A 490 3.44 23.00 -26.48
C ILE A 490 2.58 23.30 -27.71
N ASN A 491 2.79 22.54 -28.79
CA ASN A 491 2.00 22.63 -30.03
C ASN A 491 1.44 21.24 -30.35
N SER A 492 0.15 21.15 -30.66
CA SER A 492 -0.51 19.90 -31.05
C SER A 492 -0.16 19.50 -32.49
N ALA A 493 0.05 18.19 -32.70
CA ALA A 493 0.20 17.51 -33.98
C ALA A 493 1.32 18.00 -34.95
N PRO A 494 2.23 17.11 -35.38
CA PRO A 494 3.07 17.33 -36.55
C PRO A 494 2.23 17.52 -37.85
N PRO A 495 2.70 18.30 -38.84
CA PRO A 495 4.03 18.91 -38.93
C PRO A 495 4.17 20.18 -38.09
N ALA A 496 5.17 20.19 -37.20
CA ALA A 496 5.49 21.31 -36.33
C ALA A 496 7.00 21.53 -36.29
N SER A 497 7.41 22.78 -36.09
CA SER A 497 8.80 23.25 -36.12
C SER A 497 9.14 24.10 -34.90
N GLY A 498 10.44 24.23 -34.61
CA GLY A 498 10.93 25.02 -33.49
C GLY A 498 10.68 24.42 -32.11
N GLY A 499 10.43 23.11 -32.01
CA GLY A 499 10.43 22.36 -30.74
C GLY A 499 11.65 21.47 -30.60
N ASN A 500 12.02 21.14 -29.36
CA ASN A 500 13.17 20.30 -29.02
C ASN A 500 12.80 18.93 -28.41
N TYR A 501 11.51 18.67 -28.17
CA TYR A 501 11.00 17.34 -27.81
C TYR A 501 9.67 17.02 -28.51
N LEU A 502 9.50 15.75 -28.84
CA LEU A 502 8.23 15.10 -29.18
C LEU A 502 7.70 14.40 -27.92
N LEU A 503 6.50 14.75 -27.49
CA LEU A 503 5.67 13.92 -26.63
C LEU A 503 4.83 12.99 -27.51
N THR A 504 4.95 11.68 -27.29
CA THR A 504 4.07 10.65 -27.85
C THR A 504 3.28 10.03 -26.70
N PHE A 505 1.95 10.02 -26.78
CA PHE A 505 1.07 9.66 -25.66
C PHE A 505 -0.21 8.96 -26.11
N ASN A 506 -0.77 8.08 -25.29
CA ASN A 506 -2.01 7.34 -25.54
C ASN A 506 -3.17 8.03 -24.80
N THR A 507 -4.17 8.53 -25.52
CA THR A 507 -5.32 9.24 -24.95
C THR A 507 -6.55 8.36 -24.77
N ASN A 508 -6.39 7.03 -24.73
CA ASN A 508 -7.48 6.13 -24.42
C ASN A 508 -7.96 6.41 -22.99
N THR A 509 -9.27 6.50 -22.81
CA THR A 509 -9.90 6.92 -21.55
C THR A 509 -10.35 5.74 -20.67
N ASN A 510 -9.98 4.51 -21.02
CA ASN A 510 -10.21 3.33 -20.20
C ASN A 510 -9.05 3.11 -19.22
N SER A 511 -9.28 3.39 -17.93
CA SER A 511 -8.30 3.31 -16.84
C SER A 511 -8.11 1.89 -16.25
N THR A 512 -8.94 0.91 -16.63
CA THR A 512 -9.04 -0.37 -15.90
C THR A 512 -8.11 -1.50 -16.41
N SER A 513 -7.27 -1.27 -17.42
CA SER A 513 -6.38 -2.32 -17.94
C SER A 513 -5.36 -1.80 -18.96
N ASN A 514 -4.12 -2.31 -18.89
CA ASN A 514 -3.11 -2.13 -19.95
C ASN A 514 -3.50 -2.73 -21.32
N SER A 515 -4.56 -3.56 -21.40
CA SER A 515 -4.94 -4.30 -22.62
C SER A 515 -5.32 -3.41 -23.81
N ASN A 516 -5.61 -2.13 -23.56
CA ASN A 516 -5.82 -1.10 -24.58
C ASN A 516 -4.53 -0.33 -24.93
N SER A 517 -3.38 -0.99 -24.75
CA SER A 517 -2.07 -0.50 -25.18
C SER A 517 -2.03 -0.28 -26.68
N GLU A 518 -1.41 0.82 -27.10
CA GLU A 518 -1.21 1.16 -28.50
C GLU A 518 0.25 1.52 -28.77
N ILE A 519 0.72 1.21 -29.97
CA ILE A 519 2.08 1.55 -30.39
C ILE A 519 2.07 2.95 -31.00
N GLY A 520 2.95 3.83 -30.51
CA GLY A 520 3.22 5.15 -31.06
C GLY A 520 4.65 5.29 -31.60
N TYR A 521 4.88 6.30 -32.44
CA TYR A 521 6.20 6.63 -32.99
C TYR A 521 7.07 7.41 -31.98
N VAL A 522 8.38 7.12 -31.95
CA VAL A 522 9.37 7.92 -31.21
C VAL A 522 10.57 8.26 -32.11
N THR A 523 11.21 9.40 -31.86
CA THR A 523 12.40 9.81 -32.63
C THR A 523 13.65 9.08 -32.13
N ASN A 524 14.58 8.71 -33.03
CA ASN A 524 15.91 8.24 -32.65
C ASN A 524 16.97 9.36 -32.75
N ILE A 525 16.61 10.59 -32.32
CA ILE A 525 17.48 11.77 -32.35
C ILE A 525 18.27 11.87 -31.04
N GLU A 526 19.54 12.27 -31.12
CA GLU A 526 20.37 12.67 -29.97
C GLU A 526 20.61 14.19 -30.05
N LEU A 527 20.55 14.90 -28.92
CA LEU A 527 20.84 16.34 -28.87
C LEU A 527 22.31 16.58 -28.57
N SER A 528 23.00 17.29 -29.46
CA SER A 528 24.47 17.39 -29.49
C SER A 528 25.10 18.30 -28.42
N GLU A 529 24.34 18.82 -27.46
CA GLU A 529 24.83 19.79 -26.45
C GLU A 529 24.78 19.26 -25.01
N ASP A 530 24.11 18.13 -24.74
CA ASP A 530 23.82 17.68 -23.36
C ASP A 530 24.87 16.71 -22.77
N THR A 531 26.12 16.77 -23.27
CA THR A 531 27.28 16.01 -22.76
C THR A 531 27.75 16.41 -21.36
N ALA A 532 27.00 17.29 -20.69
CA ALA A 532 27.12 17.58 -19.26
C ALA A 532 26.36 16.58 -18.36
N ARG A 533 25.43 15.77 -18.91
CA ARG A 533 24.83 14.66 -18.15
C ARG A 533 25.85 13.51 -18.04
N ALA A 534 26.19 13.17 -16.80
CA ALA A 534 27.20 12.17 -16.48
C ALA A 534 26.88 10.80 -17.12
N ALA A 535 27.92 10.13 -17.61
CA ALA A 535 27.79 8.85 -18.28
C ALA A 535 27.24 7.77 -17.35
N LEU A 536 26.19 7.07 -17.80
CA LEU A 536 25.97 5.69 -17.37
C LEU A 536 27.15 4.84 -17.90
N PRO A 537 27.76 3.94 -17.11
CA PRO A 537 28.90 3.16 -17.56
C PRO A 537 28.56 2.25 -18.74
N SER A 538 29.11 2.55 -19.92
CA SER A 538 28.95 1.72 -21.11
C SER A 538 29.90 0.52 -21.06
N GLY A 539 29.39 -0.71 -21.07
CA GLY A 539 30.17 -1.88 -21.49
C GLY A 539 30.08 -3.16 -20.67
N GLU A 540 29.39 -3.18 -19.53
CA GLU A 540 29.08 -4.44 -18.83
C GLU A 540 27.65 -4.90 -19.10
N ALA A 541 27.46 -6.21 -19.23
CA ALA A 541 26.11 -6.79 -19.29
C ALA A 541 25.41 -6.57 -17.94
N TYR A 542 24.12 -6.24 -17.97
CA TYR A 542 23.33 -6.03 -16.75
C TYR A 542 23.09 -7.35 -16.00
N THR A 543 24.10 -7.79 -15.27
CA THR A 543 23.91 -8.56 -14.04
C THR A 543 23.26 -7.60 -13.02
N PRO A 544 22.08 -7.92 -12.45
CA PRO A 544 21.49 -7.06 -11.43
C PRO A 544 22.50 -6.84 -10.30
N PRO A 545 22.71 -5.59 -9.83
CA PRO A 545 23.68 -5.33 -8.79
C PRO A 545 23.31 -6.12 -7.53
N GLN A 546 24.27 -6.88 -6.99
CA GLN A 546 24.06 -7.51 -5.69
C GLN A 546 23.77 -6.41 -4.65
N LEU A 547 22.79 -6.70 -3.80
CA LEU A 547 22.16 -5.75 -2.89
C LEU A 547 23.13 -5.27 -1.81
N TYR A 548 23.99 -4.29 -2.14
CA TYR A 548 24.65 -3.48 -1.13
C TYR A 548 23.60 -2.69 -0.34
N GLU A 549 23.78 -2.66 0.97
CA GLU A 549 22.81 -2.13 1.91
C GLU A 549 22.86 -0.61 1.93
N TRP A 550 21.67 -0.01 1.91
CA TRP A 550 21.43 1.40 2.19
C TRP A 550 20.17 1.47 3.03
N ASP A 551 20.24 2.10 4.20
CA ASP A 551 19.11 2.24 5.12
C ASP A 551 18.06 3.19 4.52
N GLY A 552 17.10 2.62 3.79
CA GLY A 552 16.00 3.33 3.15
C GLY A 552 14.96 2.33 2.64
N ALA A 553 13.68 2.60 2.92
CA ALA A 553 12.56 1.68 2.71
C ALA A 553 12.52 1.09 1.29
N ARG A 554 12.83 -0.22 1.17
CA ARG A 554 12.71 -0.98 -0.07
C ARG A 554 11.28 -1.48 -0.24
N TYR A 555 10.46 -0.72 -0.96
CA TYR A 555 9.17 -1.22 -1.41
C TYR A 555 9.38 -2.32 -2.46
N PHE A 556 8.95 -3.53 -2.13
CA PHE A 556 8.77 -4.65 -3.04
C PHE A 556 7.40 -5.24 -2.76
N PHE A 557 6.50 -5.17 -3.74
CA PHE A 557 5.26 -5.92 -3.71
C PHE A 557 5.55 -7.35 -4.18
N ASP A 558 4.96 -8.33 -3.49
CA ASP A 558 5.18 -9.74 -3.80
C ASP A 558 4.07 -10.26 -4.72
N ARG A 559 4.46 -10.61 -5.94
CA ARG A 559 3.59 -11.19 -6.99
C ARG A 559 2.92 -12.51 -6.59
N ASN A 560 3.30 -13.11 -5.46
CA ASN A 560 2.69 -14.32 -4.92
C ASN A 560 1.59 -14.03 -3.88
N LYS A 561 1.42 -12.79 -3.39
CA LYS A 561 0.22 -12.41 -2.63
C LYS A 561 -0.97 -12.35 -3.59
N PRO A 562 -2.15 -12.89 -3.22
CA PRO A 562 -3.32 -12.82 -4.08
C PRO A 562 -3.77 -11.36 -4.24
N LYS A 563 -4.25 -11.00 -5.44
CA LYS A 563 -4.76 -9.65 -5.75
C LYS A 563 -6.12 -9.45 -5.04
N LEU A 564 -6.07 -9.26 -3.72
CA LEU A 564 -7.19 -8.74 -2.94
C LEU A 564 -7.81 -7.56 -3.69
N PRO A 565 -9.12 -7.58 -3.98
CA PRO A 565 -9.75 -6.44 -4.59
C PRO A 565 -9.79 -5.26 -3.60
N LEU A 566 -10.20 -4.11 -4.14
CA LEU A 566 -10.68 -2.92 -3.45
C LEU A 566 -9.60 -1.87 -3.10
N LYS A 567 -9.98 -0.66 -3.53
CA LYS A 567 -9.30 0.64 -3.62
C LYS A 567 -8.99 1.23 -2.23
N GLY A 568 -8.06 2.19 -2.16
CA GLY A 568 -7.75 2.94 -0.95
C GLY A 568 -6.89 2.17 0.04
N ARG A 569 -5.59 2.04 -0.27
CA ARG A 569 -4.58 1.43 0.62
C ARG A 569 -3.25 2.15 0.52
N LYS A 570 -2.72 2.59 1.65
CA LYS A 570 -1.54 3.45 1.74
C LYS A 570 -0.32 2.79 2.39
#